data_AF-A0A417IKF9-F1
#
_entry.id   AF-A0A417IKF9-F1
#
_cell.length_a   1.000
_cell.length_b   1.000
_cell.length_c   1.000
_cell.angle_alpha   90.00
_cell.angle_beta   90.00
_cell.angle_gamma   90.00
#
_symmetry.space_group_name_H-M   'P 1'
#
loop_
_entity.id
_entity.type
_entity.pdbx_description
1 polymer ?
#
loop_
_entity_poly.entity_id
_entity_poly.type
_entity_poly.pdbx_seq_one_letter_code
_entity_poly.pdbx_strand_id
1 'polypeptide(L)'
;MKLLKKQGMNLCLAVIVAVLAAMPLLLQSGVLTASSTILYLGKCIAFAIVAMGLDLIWGYTGILSLGHGLYFALGGYAMAMYLKLQATGGSITDFMHVGGLTELPMIWKPFQNLPGAIVMLFIVPTVVSGLIGCFIFKNRVKGV
;
A
#
# COMPACT_ATOMS: atom_id res chain seq x y z
N MET A 1 28.06 -29.12 0.24
CA MET A 1 28.65 -27.80 0.60
C MET A 1 28.51 -26.71 -0.49
N LYS A 2 28.41 -27.02 -1.80
CA LYS A 2 28.21 -26.00 -2.86
C LYS A 2 26.76 -25.47 -2.99
N LEU A 3 25.74 -26.25 -2.59
CA LEU A 3 24.33 -25.83 -2.61
C LEU A 3 23.99 -24.77 -1.54
N LEU A 4 24.64 -24.83 -0.37
CA LEU A 4 24.46 -23.84 0.71
C LEU A 4 25.04 -22.46 0.37
N LYS A 5 26.10 -22.40 -0.45
CA LYS A 5 26.69 -21.12 -0.89
C LYS A 5 25.81 -20.40 -1.93
N LYS A 6 25.02 -21.14 -2.73
CA LYS A 6 24.06 -20.59 -3.70
C LYS A 6 22.73 -20.20 -3.04
N GLN A 7 22.34 -20.87 -1.96
CA GLN A 7 21.12 -20.58 -1.19
C GLN A 7 21.33 -19.61 -0.02
N GLY A 8 22.58 -19.34 0.39
CA GLY A 8 22.87 -18.44 1.52
C GLY A 8 22.32 -17.02 1.33
N MET A 9 22.32 -16.50 0.10
CA MET A 9 21.75 -15.18 -0.20
C MET A 9 20.23 -15.16 -0.04
N ASN A 10 19.53 -16.20 -0.52
CA ASN A 10 18.08 -16.31 -0.37
C ASN A 10 17.68 -16.52 1.09
N LEU A 11 18.51 -17.25 1.85
CA LEU A 11 18.30 -17.46 3.29
C LEU A 11 18.48 -16.15 4.07
N CYS A 12 19.54 -15.38 3.80
CA CYS A 12 19.74 -14.06 4.41
C CYS A 12 18.60 -13.10 4.08
N LEU A 13 18.17 -13.06 2.81
CA LEU A 13 17.03 -12.23 2.39
C LEU A 13 15.73 -12.65 3.10
N ALA A 14 15.45 -13.94 3.19
CA ALA A 14 14.27 -14.45 3.88
C ALA A 14 14.28 -14.10 5.38
N VAL A 15 15.44 -14.19 6.04
CA VAL A 15 15.60 -13.79 7.44
C VAL A 15 15.35 -12.28 7.62
N ILE A 16 15.91 -11.44 6.74
CA ILE A 16 15.70 -9.99 6.80
C ILE A 16 14.21 -9.65 6.63
N VAL A 17 13.54 -10.25 5.65
CA VAL A 17 12.10 -10.05 5.42
C VAL A 17 11.27 -10.54 6.61
N ALA A 18 11.61 -11.69 7.19
CA ALA A 18 10.91 -12.22 8.37
C ALA A 18 11.07 -11.31 9.59
N VAL A 19 12.26 -10.77 9.83
CA VAL A 19 12.52 -9.81 10.92
C VAL A 19 11.73 -8.52 10.71
N LEU A 20 11.72 -8.00 9.47
CA LEU A 20 10.92 -6.83 9.08
C LEU A 20 9.41 -7.09 9.12
N ALA A 21 8.95 -8.33 8.96
CA ALA A 21 7.54 -8.66 9.14
C ALA A 21 7.15 -8.82 10.62
N ALA A 22 8.11 -9.17 11.49
CA ALA A 22 7.90 -9.37 12.93
C ALA A 22 7.90 -8.05 13.73
N MET A 23 8.57 -7.00 13.25
CA MET A 23 8.65 -5.71 13.94
C MET A 23 7.29 -5.06 14.30
N PRO A 24 6.22 -5.10 13.48
CA PRO A 24 4.93 -4.52 13.85
C PRO A 24 4.23 -5.32 14.96
N LEU A 25 4.42 -6.64 14.98
CA LEU A 25 3.88 -7.53 16.02
C LEU A 25 4.57 -7.30 17.37
N LEU A 26 5.89 -7.08 17.35
CA LEU A 26 6.69 -6.75 18.54
C LEU A 26 6.39 -5.35 19.10
N LEU A 27 6.00 -4.42 18.24
CA LEU A 27 5.45 -3.11 18.65
C LEU A 27 4.09 -3.27 19.34
N GLN A 28 3.21 -4.10 18.78
CA GLN A 28 1.88 -4.33 19.34
C GLN A 28 1.93 -5.05 20.70
N SER A 29 2.92 -5.94 20.91
CA SER A 29 3.12 -6.64 22.18
C SER A 29 3.75 -5.78 23.28
N GLY A 30 4.10 -4.51 22.99
CA GLY A 30 4.69 -3.58 23.96
C GLY A 30 6.15 -3.86 24.31
N VAL A 31 6.80 -4.83 23.65
CA VAL A 31 8.23 -5.15 23.84
C VAL A 31 9.13 -4.06 23.26
N LEU A 32 8.66 -3.39 22.20
CA LEU A 32 9.34 -2.26 21.57
C LEU A 32 8.52 -0.99 21.78
N THR A 33 9.13 0.03 22.38
CA THR A 33 8.51 1.36 22.49
C THR A 33 8.53 2.03 21.12
N ALA A 34 7.44 2.68 20.71
CA ALA A 34 7.34 3.45 19.47
C ALA A 34 8.26 4.68 19.52
N SER A 35 9.55 4.47 19.29
CA SER A 35 10.54 5.54 19.17
C SER A 35 10.45 6.18 17.79
N SER A 36 10.78 7.47 17.70
CA SER A 36 10.82 8.23 16.44
C SER A 36 11.65 7.53 15.36
N THR A 37 12.73 6.85 15.74
CA THR A 37 13.58 6.06 14.84
C THR A 37 12.82 4.95 14.12
N ILE A 38 11.90 4.25 14.81
CA ILE A 38 11.15 3.13 14.23
C ILE A 38 10.12 3.64 13.20
N LEU A 39 9.50 4.80 13.49
CA LEU A 39 8.63 5.51 12.55
C LEU A 39 9.38 5.93 11.28
N TYR A 40 10.56 6.54 11.40
CA TYR A 40 11.37 6.91 10.24
C TYR A 40 11.84 5.69 9.45
N LEU A 41 12.27 4.64 10.14
CA LEU A 41 12.68 3.38 9.50
C LEU A 41 11.53 2.77 8.70
N GLY A 42 10.31 2.72 9.26
CA GLY A 42 9.12 2.26 8.56
C GLY A 42 8.82 3.07 7.30
N LYS A 43 8.98 4.40 7.35
CA LYS A 43 8.83 5.27 6.17
C LYS A 43 9.90 4.99 5.10
N CYS A 44 11.15 4.82 5.50
CA CYS A 44 12.24 4.47 4.57
C CYS A 44 11.96 3.12 3.89
N ILE A 45 11.49 2.11 4.62
CA ILE A 45 11.15 0.79 4.07
C ILE A 45 9.96 0.91 3.10
N ALA A 46 8.93 1.68 3.44
CA ALA A 46 7.81 1.91 2.54
C ALA A 46 8.25 2.51 1.19
N PHE A 47 9.14 3.50 1.21
CA PHE A 47 9.72 4.05 -0.02
C PHE A 47 10.65 3.06 -0.74
N ALA A 48 11.41 2.25 -0.01
CA ALA A 48 12.27 1.22 -0.59
C ALA A 48 11.46 0.17 -1.36
N ILE A 49 10.30 -0.27 -0.85
CA ILE A 49 9.42 -1.21 -1.56
C ILE A 49 8.96 -0.62 -2.90
N VAL A 50 8.57 0.66 -2.91
CA VAL A 50 8.17 1.36 -4.15
C VAL A 50 9.35 1.47 -5.11
N ALA A 51 10.54 1.85 -4.63
CA ALA A 51 11.74 1.95 -5.44
C ALA A 51 12.15 0.60 -6.05
N MET A 52 12.11 -0.48 -5.27
CA MET A 52 12.37 -1.84 -5.76
C MET A 52 11.33 -2.29 -6.78
N GLY A 53 10.05 -1.96 -6.58
CA GLY A 53 9.01 -2.25 -7.57
C GLY A 53 9.28 -1.58 -8.92
N LEU A 54 9.71 -0.31 -8.91
CA LEU A 54 10.10 0.41 -10.12
C LEU A 54 11.36 -0.16 -10.76
N ASP A 55 12.37 -0.54 -9.96
CA ASP A 55 13.60 -1.18 -10.43
C ASP A 55 13.32 -2.53 -11.11
N LEU A 56 12.41 -3.34 -10.56
CA LEU A 56 12.04 -4.62 -11.18
C LEU A 56 11.29 -4.43 -12.50
N ILE A 57 10.34 -3.49 -12.57
CA ILE A 57 9.59 -3.22 -13.80
C ILE A 57 10.53 -2.65 -14.86
N TRP A 58 11.29 -1.61 -14.53
CA TRP A 58 12.12 -0.93 -15.52
C TRP A 58 13.43 -1.66 -15.80
N GLY A 59 14.16 -2.06 -14.75
CA GLY A 59 15.47 -2.70 -14.85
C GLY A 59 15.40 -4.15 -15.33
N TYR A 60 14.48 -4.97 -14.81
CA TYR A 60 14.41 -6.40 -15.19
C TYR A 60 13.52 -6.65 -16.42
N THR A 61 12.32 -6.04 -16.49
CA THR A 61 11.41 -6.30 -17.63
C THR A 61 11.63 -5.38 -18.83
N GLY A 62 12.35 -4.26 -18.66
CA GLY A 62 12.65 -3.32 -19.74
C GLY A 62 11.44 -2.51 -20.25
N ILE A 63 10.28 -2.60 -19.61
CA ILE A 63 9.05 -1.92 -20.02
C ILE A 63 8.71 -0.83 -18.99
N LEU A 64 8.59 0.42 -19.46
CA LEU A 64 8.16 1.53 -18.61
C LEU A 64 6.62 1.57 -18.52
N SER A 65 6.02 0.71 -17.71
CA SER A 65 4.56 0.69 -17.53
C SER A 65 4.11 1.54 -16.33
N LEU A 66 4.08 2.86 -16.50
CA LEU A 66 3.68 3.79 -15.43
C LEU A 66 2.20 3.60 -15.01
N GLY A 67 1.33 3.16 -15.92
CA GLY A 67 -0.11 3.07 -15.69
C GLY A 67 -0.51 2.09 -14.58
N HIS A 68 0.26 1.02 -14.36
CA HIS A 68 -0.05 0.04 -13.30
C HIS A 68 0.17 0.59 -11.88
N GLY A 69 1.09 1.54 -11.73
CA GLY A 69 1.37 2.20 -10.45
C GLY A 69 0.18 3.00 -9.91
N LEU A 70 -0.65 3.56 -10.79
CA LEU A 70 -1.86 4.28 -10.40
C LEU A 70 -2.85 3.38 -9.66
N TYR A 71 -3.11 2.18 -10.19
CA TYR A 71 -4.04 1.23 -9.59
C TYR A 71 -3.52 0.67 -8.26
N PHE A 72 -2.21 0.46 -8.17
CA PHE A 72 -1.54 0.11 -6.91
C PHE A 72 -1.69 1.23 -5.86
N ALA A 73 -1.45 2.48 -6.25
CA ALA A 73 -1.60 3.63 -5.36
C ALA A 73 -3.04 3.79 -4.85
N LEU A 74 -4.06 3.55 -5.70
CA LEU A 74 -5.47 3.58 -5.29
C LEU A 74 -5.79 2.51 -4.23
N GLY A 75 -5.30 1.28 -4.41
CA GLY A 75 -5.46 0.21 -3.42
C GLY A 75 -4.74 0.52 -2.10
N GLY A 76 -3.51 1.05 -2.17
CA GLY A 76 -2.76 1.49 -1.00
C GLY A 76 -3.46 2.63 -0.23
N TYR A 77 -4.06 3.58 -0.95
CA TYR A 77 -4.81 4.68 -0.36
C TYR A 77 -6.09 4.21 0.35
N ALA A 78 -6.79 3.21 -0.20
CA ALA A 78 -7.93 2.56 0.45
C ALA A 78 -7.53 1.93 1.81
N MET A 79 -6.37 1.26 1.88
CA MET A 79 -5.85 0.73 3.15
C MET A 79 -5.42 1.85 4.10
N ALA A 80 -4.81 2.92 3.59
CA ALA A 80 -4.42 4.07 4.40
C ALA A 80 -5.62 4.75 5.07
N MET A 81 -6.77 4.85 4.39
CA MET A 81 -8.00 5.36 4.98
C MET A 81 -8.45 4.51 6.19
N TYR A 82 -8.43 3.18 6.05
CA TYR A 82 -8.77 2.26 7.14
C TYR A 82 -7.83 2.43 8.34
N LEU A 83 -6.52 2.43 8.10
CA LEU A 83 -5.53 2.58 9.18
C LEU A 83 -5.65 3.93 9.89
N LYS A 84 -5.97 5.00 9.15
CA LYS A 84 -6.17 6.33 9.74
C LYS A 84 -7.42 6.38 10.61
N LEU A 85 -8.50 5.70 10.21
CA LEU A 85 -9.71 5.55 11.03
C LEU A 85 -9.47 4.68 12.26
N GLN A 86 -8.71 3.59 12.12
CA GLN A 86 -8.35 2.71 13.23
C GLN A 86 -7.55 3.46 14.30
N ALA A 87 -6.63 4.34 13.88
CA ALA A 87 -5.85 5.18 14.78
C ALA A 87 -6.71 6.18 15.59
N THR A 88 -7.84 6.62 15.03
CA THR A 88 -8.74 7.59 15.66
C THR A 88 -9.99 6.93 16.28
N GLY A 89 -10.02 5.59 16.36
CA GLY A 89 -11.16 4.84 16.93
C GLY A 89 -12.47 4.98 16.15
N GLY A 90 -12.41 5.28 14.85
CA GLY A 90 -13.58 5.48 13.99
C GLY A 90 -14.20 6.87 14.05
N SER A 91 -13.60 7.81 14.79
CA SER A 91 -13.99 9.22 14.82
C SER A 91 -13.32 10.04 13.70
N ILE A 92 -13.65 11.33 13.61
CA ILE A 92 -13.06 12.23 12.62
C ILE A 92 -11.54 12.30 12.78
N THR A 93 -10.86 12.18 11.65
CA THR A 93 -9.40 12.27 11.60
C THR A 93 -8.92 13.71 11.72
N ASP A 94 -7.69 13.92 12.21
CA ASP A 94 -7.13 15.26 12.42
C ASP A 94 -7.20 16.16 11.18
N PHE A 95 -6.96 15.60 9.98
CA PHE A 95 -6.97 16.38 8.75
C PHE A 95 -8.39 16.82 8.35
N MET A 96 -9.41 16.00 8.66
CA MET A 96 -10.81 16.36 8.43
C MET A 96 -11.26 17.45 9.39
N HIS A 97 -10.81 17.37 10.65
CA HIS A 97 -11.08 18.39 11.66
C HIS A 97 -10.47 19.74 11.26
N VAL A 98 -9.21 19.76 10.80
CA VAL A 98 -8.56 20.97 10.26
C VAL A 98 -9.29 21.51 9.02
N GLY A 99 -9.86 20.63 8.21
CA GLY A 99 -10.71 20.98 7.07
C GLY A 99 -12.12 21.49 7.43
N GLY A 100 -12.45 21.61 8.72
CA GLY A 100 -13.76 22.08 9.18
C GLY A 100 -14.89 21.05 9.08
N LEU A 101 -14.56 19.77 8.84
CA LEU A 101 -15.56 18.71 8.82
C LEU A 101 -15.92 18.30 10.25
N THR A 102 -17.21 18.36 10.57
CA THR A 102 -17.76 18.02 11.90
C THR A 102 -18.31 16.60 11.98
N GLU A 103 -18.53 15.95 10.82
CA GLU A 103 -18.98 14.56 10.74
C GLU A 103 -18.16 13.77 9.71
N LEU A 104 -18.10 12.44 9.91
CA LEU A 104 -17.41 11.55 8.98
C LEU A 104 -18.19 11.45 7.66
N PRO A 105 -17.58 11.77 6.50
CA PRO A 105 -18.24 11.66 5.21
C PRO A 105 -18.71 10.23 4.93
N MET A 106 -19.85 10.10 4.23
CA MET A 106 -20.45 8.79 3.88
C MET A 106 -19.45 7.84 3.18
N ILE A 107 -18.56 8.40 2.36
CA ILE A 107 -17.53 7.68 1.59
C ILE A 107 -16.53 6.96 2.51
N TRP A 108 -16.34 7.45 3.73
CA TRP A 108 -15.37 6.92 4.69
C TRP A 108 -15.93 5.84 5.63
N LYS A 109 -17.26 5.75 5.76
CA LYS A 109 -17.95 4.71 6.56
C LYS A 109 -17.52 3.27 6.24
N PRO A 110 -17.36 2.82 4.98
CA PRO A 110 -16.93 1.46 4.66
C PRO A 110 -15.52 1.12 5.17
N PHE A 111 -14.68 2.13 5.43
CA PHE A 111 -13.33 1.96 5.95
C PHE A 111 -13.26 1.88 7.48
N GLN A 112 -14.39 1.82 8.19
CA GLN A 112 -14.39 1.54 9.63
C GLN A 112 -14.12 0.06 9.94
N ASN A 113 -14.51 -0.84 9.03
CA ASN A 113 -14.38 -2.27 9.21
C ASN A 113 -13.29 -2.83 8.28
N LEU A 114 -12.46 -3.73 8.80
CA LEU A 114 -11.39 -4.36 8.02
C LEU A 114 -11.90 -5.12 6.78
N PRO A 115 -12.97 -5.93 6.85
CA PRO A 115 -13.52 -6.58 5.65
C PRO A 115 -14.04 -5.57 4.61
N GLY A 116 -14.66 -4.48 5.08
CA GLY A 116 -15.16 -3.41 4.20
C GLY A 116 -14.02 -2.70 3.46
N ALA A 117 -12.92 -2.43 4.17
CA ALA A 117 -11.72 -1.85 3.57
C ALA A 117 -11.08 -2.77 2.53
N ILE A 118 -10.99 -4.09 2.80
CA ILE A 118 -10.44 -5.06 1.83
C ILE A 118 -11.32 -5.14 0.57
N VAL A 119 -12.64 -5.16 0.72
CA VAL A 119 -13.56 -5.16 -0.42
C VAL A 119 -13.40 -3.89 -1.25
N MET A 120 -13.36 -2.72 -0.60
CA MET A 120 -13.10 -1.44 -1.26
C MET A 120 -11.74 -1.39 -1.95
N LEU A 121 -10.71 -2.00 -1.36
CA LEU A 121 -9.36 -2.07 -1.91
C LEU A 121 -9.33 -2.76 -3.28
N PHE A 122 -10.20 -3.75 -3.54
CA PHE A 122 -10.33 -4.36 -4.87
C PHE A 122 -11.31 -3.63 -5.76
N ILE A 123 -12.45 -3.18 -5.22
CA ILE A 123 -13.50 -2.52 -5.99
C ILE A 123 -13.01 -1.20 -6.57
N VAL A 124 -12.33 -0.36 -5.78
CA VAL A 124 -11.93 0.99 -6.21
C VAL A 124 -11.01 0.95 -7.44
N PRO A 125 -9.88 0.20 -7.45
CA PRO A 125 -9.05 0.09 -8.64
C PRO A 125 -9.76 -0.56 -9.81
N THR A 126 -10.64 -1.55 -9.57
CA THR A 126 -11.39 -2.25 -10.62
C THR A 126 -12.38 -1.33 -11.32
N VAL A 127 -13.13 -0.54 -10.57
CA VAL A 127 -14.09 0.43 -11.12
C VAL A 127 -13.36 1.51 -11.91
N VAL A 128 -12.27 2.07 -11.35
CA VAL A 128 -11.48 3.10 -12.03
C VAL A 128 -10.85 2.55 -13.31
N SER A 129 -10.25 1.36 -13.27
CA SER A 129 -9.71 0.67 -14.45
C SER A 129 -10.78 0.37 -15.49
N GLY A 130 -11.95 -0.11 -15.04
CA GLY A 130 -13.09 -0.40 -15.91
C GLY A 130 -13.63 0.84 -16.62
N LEU A 131 -13.71 1.98 -15.91
CA LEU A 131 -14.10 3.26 -16.51
C LEU A 131 -13.09 3.72 -17.55
N ILE A 132 -11.80 3.77 -17.20
CA ILE A 132 -10.73 4.19 -18.11
C ILE A 132 -10.68 3.26 -19.33
N GLY A 133 -10.73 1.95 -19.12
CA GLY A 133 -10.79 0.95 -20.18
C GLY A 133 -12.02 1.13 -21.08
N CYS A 134 -13.21 1.29 -20.51
CA CYS A 134 -14.43 1.56 -21.28
C CYS A 134 -14.31 2.83 -22.13
N PHE A 135 -13.75 3.91 -21.58
CA PHE A 135 -13.52 5.14 -22.35
C PHE A 135 -12.55 4.90 -23.51
N ILE A 136 -11.42 4.23 -23.27
CA ILE A 136 -10.42 3.94 -24.31
C ILE A 136 -11.02 3.08 -25.43
N PHE A 137 -11.76 2.01 -25.09
CA PHE A 137 -12.34 1.11 -26.09
C PHE A 137 -13.56 1.72 -26.82
N LYS A 138 -14.40 2.52 -26.13
CA LYS A 138 -15.53 3.21 -26.76
C LYS A 138 -15.09 4.28 -27.73
N ASN A 139 -13.94 4.91 -27.50
CA ASN A 139 -13.49 6.00 -28.35
C ASN A 139 -12.98 5.55 -29.72
N ARG A 140 -13.17 4.26 -30.10
CA ARG A 140 -12.72 3.61 -31.35
C ARG A 140 -11.54 4.37 -31.92
N VAL A 141 -10.36 4.21 -31.34
CA VAL A 141 -9.12 4.75 -31.91
C VAL A 141 -9.01 4.15 -33.31
N LYS A 142 -9.51 4.90 -34.31
CA LYS A 142 -9.39 4.63 -35.73
C LYS A 142 -8.25 5.54 -36.18
N GLY A 143 -7.15 4.91 -36.56
CA GLY A 143 -5.90 5.56 -36.99
C GLY A 143 -4.76 4.98 -36.16
N VAL A 144 -3.82 4.23 -36.72
CA VAL A 144 -3.42 3.99 -38.13
C VAL A 144 -2.96 2.54 -38.28
#